data_AF-A0A3B8L4B3-F1
#
_entry.id   AF-A0A3B8L4B3-F1
#
_cell.length_a   1.000
_cell.length_b   1.000
_cell.length_c   1.000
_cell.angle_alpha   90.00
_cell.angle_beta   90.00
_cell.angle_gamma   90.00
#
_symmetry.space_group_name_H-M   'P 1'
#
loop_
_entity.id
_entity.type
_entity.pdbx_description
1 polymer ?
#
loop_
_entity_poly.entity_id
_entity_poly.type
_entity_poly.pdbx_seq_one_letter_code
_entity_poly.pdbx_strand_id
1 'polypeptide(L)'
;MLRLPQCVHALVFVMSIGVSIGELAAEENPVTFEHDIQPLLTRFGCNAGACHGKSRGQNGFALSLLGFDSDFDYAAITREGRGRRILPAAPRSSLLLQKATGRVPHGGGARFAENSKQFELLVRWLEGGAPRTPVDAPKLVRVVVEPPTKSLVAGQSSHLQVFAEYS
;
A
#
# COMPACT_ATOMS: atom_id res chain seq x y z
N MET A 1 18.42 -37.70 -66.19
CA MET A 1 19.46 -37.12 -65.30
C MET A 1 18.99 -35.75 -64.84
N LEU A 2 18.45 -35.62 -63.63
CA LEU A 2 18.22 -34.33 -62.96
C LEU A 2 18.42 -34.55 -61.45
N ARG A 3 19.32 -33.76 -60.86
CA ARG A 3 19.76 -33.81 -59.45
C ARG A 3 18.69 -33.20 -58.54
N LEU A 4 18.33 -33.87 -57.44
CA LEU A 4 17.60 -33.24 -56.34
C LEU A 4 18.53 -32.27 -55.58
N PRO A 5 18.07 -31.07 -55.18
CA PRO A 5 18.82 -30.20 -54.30
C PRO A 5 18.70 -30.69 -52.85
N GLN A 6 19.84 -30.75 -52.15
CA GLN A 6 19.89 -31.02 -50.71
C GLN A 6 19.33 -29.82 -49.94
N CYS A 7 18.18 -30.00 -49.28
CA CYS A 7 17.67 -29.05 -48.31
C CYS A 7 18.49 -29.13 -47.02
N VAL A 8 19.44 -28.22 -46.85
CA VAL A 8 20.18 -28.03 -45.60
C VAL A 8 19.20 -27.51 -44.55
N HIS A 9 18.80 -28.37 -43.61
CA HIS A 9 18.04 -27.96 -42.44
C HIS A 9 18.98 -27.22 -41.49
N ALA A 10 18.92 -25.89 -41.48
CA ALA A 10 19.56 -25.10 -40.44
C ALA A 10 18.80 -25.32 -39.13
N LEU A 11 19.36 -26.13 -38.23
CA LEU A 11 18.88 -26.24 -36.86
C LEU A 11 19.13 -24.91 -36.15
N VAL A 12 18.09 -24.10 -35.95
CA VAL A 12 18.15 -22.94 -35.07
C VAL A 12 18.03 -23.46 -33.63
N PHE A 13 19.16 -23.51 -32.92
CA PHE A 13 19.16 -23.78 -31.49
C PHE A 13 18.60 -22.53 -30.78
N VAL A 14 17.32 -22.56 -30.40
CA VAL A 14 16.75 -21.56 -29.51
C VAL A 14 17.31 -21.83 -28.12
N MET A 15 18.38 -21.13 -27.78
CA MET A 15 18.98 -21.17 -26.45
C MET A 15 18.04 -20.42 -25.51
N SER A 16 17.15 -21.15 -24.85
CA SER A 16 16.29 -20.61 -23.79
C SER A 16 17.19 -20.18 -22.64
N ILE A 17 17.46 -18.88 -22.53
CA ILE A 17 18.09 -18.31 -21.34
C ILE A 17 17.04 -18.42 -20.24
N GLY A 18 17.19 -19.44 -19.40
CA GLY A 18 16.48 -19.53 -18.13
C GLY A 18 16.99 -18.41 -17.23
N VAL A 19 16.34 -17.25 -17.29
CA VAL A 19 16.51 -16.22 -16.26
C VAL A 19 15.86 -16.79 -15.01
N SER A 20 16.68 -17.35 -14.12
CA SER A 20 16.25 -17.58 -12.76
C SER A 20 16.06 -16.20 -12.15
N ILE A 21 14.82 -15.84 -11.86
CA ILE A 21 14.52 -14.68 -11.02
C ILE A 21 15.09 -15.07 -9.66
N GLY A 22 16.34 -14.68 -9.41
CA GLY A 22 16.92 -14.82 -8.09
C GLY A 22 15.99 -14.09 -7.14
N GLU A 23 15.58 -14.77 -6.08
CA GLU A 23 15.01 -14.14 -4.89
C GLU A 23 16.12 -13.20 -4.36
N LEU A 24 16.25 -12.02 -4.96
CA LEU A 24 16.80 -10.86 -4.29
C LEU A 24 15.88 -10.73 -3.09
N ALA A 25 16.32 -11.23 -1.94
CA ALA A 25 15.73 -10.88 -0.67
C ALA A 25 15.68 -9.36 -0.68
N ALA A 26 14.50 -8.82 -0.99
CA ALA A 26 14.25 -7.41 -0.88
C ALA A 26 14.62 -7.10 0.56
N GLU A 27 15.62 -6.24 0.77
CA GLU A 27 15.66 -5.52 2.03
C GLU A 27 14.25 -4.99 2.22
N GLU A 28 13.54 -5.51 3.23
CA GLU A 28 12.20 -5.05 3.49
C GLU A 28 12.33 -3.59 3.94
N ASN A 29 12.10 -2.67 2.99
CA ASN A 29 12.10 -1.26 3.27
C ASN A 29 11.23 -1.00 4.51
N PRO A 30 11.69 -0.18 5.46
CA PRO A 30 10.90 0.12 6.63
C PRO A 30 9.56 0.71 6.22
N VAL A 31 8.48 0.25 6.85
CA VAL A 31 7.14 0.80 6.64
C VAL A 31 7.14 2.21 7.22
N THR A 32 6.80 3.22 6.42
CA THR A 32 6.84 4.63 6.81
C THR A 32 5.47 5.30 6.67
N PHE A 33 5.30 6.42 7.39
CA PHE A 33 3.99 7.05 7.47
C PHE A 33 3.47 7.55 6.11
N GLU A 34 4.22 8.40 5.41
CA GLU A 34 3.75 9.06 4.19
C GLU A 34 3.64 8.09 3.00
N HIS A 35 4.54 7.11 2.87
CA HIS A 35 4.51 6.15 1.77
C HIS A 35 3.50 5.01 1.98
N ASP A 36 3.34 4.51 3.20
CA ASP A 36 2.60 3.26 3.42
C ASP A 36 1.29 3.48 4.21
N ILE A 37 1.35 4.27 5.27
CA ILE A 37 0.22 4.40 6.22
C ILE A 37 -0.77 5.45 5.75
N GLN A 38 -0.32 6.63 5.33
CA GLN A 38 -1.22 7.70 4.90
C GLN A 38 -2.06 7.29 3.67
N PRO A 39 -1.50 6.62 2.63
CA PRO A 39 -2.30 6.10 1.52
C PRO A 39 -3.27 5.00 1.96
N LEU A 40 -2.88 4.17 2.94
CA LEU A 40 -3.79 3.18 3.53
C LEU A 40 -4.99 3.86 4.20
N LEU A 41 -4.77 4.94 4.98
CA LEU A 41 -5.85 5.71 5.60
C LEU A 41 -6.81 6.28 4.54
N THR A 42 -6.28 6.76 3.42
CA THR A 42 -7.07 7.24 2.27
C THR A 42 -7.87 6.13 1.62
N ARG A 43 -7.23 5.00 1.30
CA ARG A 43 -7.88 3.83 0.67
C ARG A 43 -9.10 3.35 1.46
N PHE A 44 -9.02 3.40 2.79
CA PHE A 44 -10.09 2.95 3.68
C PHE A 44 -10.99 4.09 4.20
N GLY A 45 -10.84 5.30 3.66
CA GLY A 45 -11.73 6.44 3.94
C GLY A 45 -11.62 7.02 5.35
N CYS A 46 -10.54 6.73 6.08
CA CYS A 46 -10.33 7.25 7.43
C CYS A 46 -10.25 8.79 7.42
N ASN A 47 -9.47 9.34 6.48
CA ASN A 47 -9.25 10.77 6.26
C ASN A 47 -10.21 11.37 5.20
N ALA A 48 -11.36 10.73 4.95
CA ALA A 48 -12.39 11.28 4.10
C ALA A 48 -13.28 12.29 4.88
N GLY A 49 -13.88 13.24 4.16
CA GLY A 49 -14.74 14.27 4.75
C GLY A 49 -15.97 13.73 5.51
N ALA A 50 -16.46 12.54 5.15
CA ALA A 50 -17.53 11.88 5.91
C ALA A 50 -17.07 11.43 7.31
N CYS A 51 -15.78 11.16 7.49
CA CYS A 51 -15.18 10.60 8.71
C CYS A 51 -14.28 11.61 9.42
N HIS A 52 -12.97 11.37 9.49
CA HIS A 52 -12.01 12.21 10.23
C HIS A 52 -11.42 13.35 9.38
N GLY A 53 -11.55 13.29 8.05
CA GLY A 53 -11.02 14.25 7.07
C GLY A 53 -11.78 15.58 6.96
N LYS A 54 -12.23 16.16 8.07
CA LYS A 54 -13.04 17.40 8.10
C LYS A 54 -12.56 18.33 9.21
N SER A 55 -12.89 19.61 9.12
CA SER A 55 -12.31 20.69 9.97
C SER A 55 -12.39 20.46 11.48
N ARG A 56 -13.35 19.66 11.98
CA ARG A 56 -13.46 19.30 13.41
C ARG A 56 -13.23 17.82 13.71
N GLY A 57 -12.93 17.01 12.69
CA GLY A 57 -12.83 15.56 12.79
C GLY A 57 -14.08 14.92 13.40
N GLN A 58 -13.89 13.83 14.15
CA GLN A 58 -14.93 13.19 14.97
C GLN A 58 -14.35 12.75 16.31
N ASN A 59 -15.10 12.98 17.39
CA ASN A 59 -14.76 12.53 18.75
C ASN A 59 -13.33 12.95 19.18
N GLY A 60 -12.93 14.17 18.83
CA GLY A 60 -11.59 14.69 19.15
C GLY A 60 -10.45 14.07 18.34
N PHE A 61 -10.75 13.47 17.18
CA PHE A 61 -9.75 13.00 16.22
C PHE A 61 -10.05 13.55 14.83
N ALA A 62 -9.14 14.39 14.33
CA ALA A 62 -9.18 14.96 13.00
C ALA A 62 -7.97 14.50 12.19
N LEU A 63 -8.19 14.30 10.89
CA LEU A 63 -7.17 14.12 9.88
C LEU A 63 -7.42 15.18 8.80
N SER A 64 -6.38 15.56 8.08
CA SER A 64 -6.45 16.38 6.88
C SER A 64 -7.29 15.67 5.82
N LEU A 65 -7.99 16.43 4.99
CA LEU A 65 -8.82 15.86 3.95
C LEU A 65 -7.94 15.13 2.92
N LEU A 66 -8.17 13.82 2.77
CA LEU A 66 -7.46 12.94 1.84
C LEU A 66 -5.93 12.93 2.00
N GLY A 67 -5.43 13.29 3.19
CA GLY A 67 -3.99 13.26 3.47
C GLY A 67 -3.23 14.48 2.97
N PHE A 68 -3.91 15.62 2.77
CA PHE A 68 -3.29 16.86 2.28
C PHE A 68 -2.17 17.40 3.17
N ASP A 69 -2.21 17.15 4.48
CA ASP A 69 -1.19 17.61 5.43
C ASP A 69 -0.65 16.44 6.25
N SER A 70 0.49 15.90 5.81
CA SER A 70 1.13 14.75 6.44
C SER A 70 1.61 15.04 7.85
N ASP A 71 2.07 16.25 8.14
CA ASP A 71 2.57 16.61 9.47
C ASP A 71 1.43 16.66 10.48
N PHE A 72 0.31 17.28 10.08
CA PHE A 72 -0.92 17.30 10.85
C PHE A 72 -1.43 15.88 11.12
N ASP A 73 -1.56 15.04 10.08
CA ASP A 73 -2.09 13.68 10.24
C ASP A 73 -1.24 12.82 11.17
N TYR A 74 0.08 12.90 11.02
CA TYR A 74 1.00 12.15 11.84
C TYR A 74 0.97 12.61 13.29
N ALA A 75 0.96 13.93 13.55
CA ALA A 75 0.83 14.46 14.90
C ALA A 75 -0.51 14.05 15.54
N ALA A 76 -1.60 14.09 14.77
CA ALA A 76 -2.92 13.67 15.22
C ALA A 76 -2.95 12.19 15.64
N ILE A 77 -2.26 11.32 14.91
CA ILE A 77 -2.17 9.89 15.22
C ILE A 77 -1.20 9.63 16.38
N THR A 78 -0.02 10.22 16.35
CA THR A 78 1.10 9.82 17.24
C THR A 78 1.16 10.60 18.55
N ARG A 79 0.67 11.85 18.59
CA ARG A 79 0.92 12.79 19.71
C ARG A 79 -0.35 13.29 20.38
N GLU A 80 -1.37 13.64 19.60
CA GLU A 80 -2.59 14.24 20.15
C GLU A 80 -3.32 13.34 21.14
N GLY A 81 -4.13 13.95 22.01
CA GLY A 81 -4.85 13.21 23.05
C GLY A 81 -3.92 12.46 24.00
N ARG A 82 -2.70 12.98 24.21
CA ARG A 82 -1.63 12.36 25.01
C ARG A 82 -1.18 11.00 24.47
N GLY A 83 -1.10 10.86 23.15
CA GLY A 83 -0.65 9.62 22.48
C GLY A 83 -1.63 8.45 22.56
N ARG A 84 -2.85 8.65 23.04
CA ARG A 84 -3.83 7.58 23.36
C ARG A 84 -4.22 6.63 22.21
N ARG A 85 -3.80 6.93 20.97
CA ARG A 85 -4.12 6.15 19.77
C ARG A 85 -3.13 5.01 19.55
N ILE A 86 -1.90 5.16 20.06
CA ILE A 86 -0.82 4.18 19.91
C ILE A 86 -0.46 3.66 21.31
N LEU A 87 -0.28 2.35 21.41
CA LEU A 87 0.27 1.70 22.59
C LEU A 87 1.62 1.07 22.21
N PRO A 88 2.76 1.78 22.40
CA PRO A 88 4.06 1.31 21.91
C PRO A 88 4.48 -0.04 22.51
N ALA A 89 4.15 -0.30 23.77
CA ALA A 89 4.46 -1.56 24.44
C ALA A 89 3.61 -2.76 23.95
N ALA A 90 2.51 -2.50 23.24
CA ALA A 90 1.68 -3.53 22.64
C ALA A 90 1.03 -3.01 21.34
N PRO A 91 1.81 -2.89 20.24
CA PRO A 91 1.38 -2.24 19.00
C PRO A 91 0.05 -2.75 18.46
N ARG A 92 -0.15 -4.08 18.42
CA ARG A 92 -1.40 -4.76 18.00
C ARG A 92 -2.63 -4.36 18.82
N SER A 93 -2.43 -3.89 20.04
CA SER A 93 -3.47 -3.42 20.96
C SER A 93 -3.68 -1.91 20.89
N SER A 94 -3.04 -1.19 19.98
CA SER A 94 -3.24 0.25 19.79
C SER A 94 -4.71 0.57 19.45
N LEU A 95 -5.24 1.63 20.06
CA LEU A 95 -6.62 2.07 19.82
C LEU A 95 -6.89 2.36 18.33
N LEU A 96 -5.88 2.85 17.60
CA LEU A 96 -5.92 3.01 16.15
C LEU A 96 -6.36 1.72 15.44
N LEU A 97 -5.71 0.59 15.75
CA LEU A 97 -6.01 -0.72 15.18
C LEU A 97 -7.35 -1.25 15.68
N GLN A 98 -7.62 -1.15 16.98
CA GLN A 98 -8.89 -1.65 17.55
C GLN A 98 -10.12 -0.94 16.95
N LYS A 99 -10.03 0.36 16.67
CA LYS A 99 -11.09 1.12 15.97
C LYS A 99 -11.16 0.68 14.51
N ALA A 100 -10.03 0.61 13.82
CA ALA A 100 -9.97 0.25 12.41
C ALA A 100 -10.52 -1.16 12.12
N THR A 101 -10.32 -2.12 13.04
CA THR A 101 -10.87 -3.49 12.89
C THR A 101 -12.23 -3.69 13.53
N GLY A 102 -12.77 -2.68 14.22
CA GLY A 102 -14.06 -2.79 14.90
C GLY A 102 -14.05 -3.63 16.18
N ARG A 103 -12.88 -3.99 16.74
CA ARG A 103 -12.78 -4.59 18.09
C ARG A 103 -13.43 -3.71 19.16
N VAL A 104 -13.38 -2.39 18.95
CA VAL A 104 -14.11 -1.42 19.75
C VAL A 104 -15.01 -0.56 18.86
N PRO A 105 -16.15 -0.05 19.35
CA PRO A 105 -17.10 0.71 18.53
C PRO A 105 -16.46 1.93 17.84
N HIS A 106 -16.36 1.94 16.50
CA HIS A 106 -15.81 3.06 15.73
C HIS A 106 -16.89 4.05 15.26
N GLY A 107 -18.13 3.62 15.11
CA GLY A 107 -19.23 4.42 14.52
C GLY A 107 -19.19 4.45 12.99
N GLY A 108 -18.01 4.36 12.39
CA GLY A 108 -17.81 4.17 10.95
C GLY A 108 -17.80 2.70 10.49
N GLY A 109 -17.93 1.74 11.43
CA GLY A 109 -17.76 0.31 11.17
C GLY A 109 -16.28 -0.10 11.03
N ALA A 110 -16.06 -1.41 10.89
CA ALA A 110 -14.74 -1.96 10.61
C ALA A 110 -14.28 -1.57 9.20
N ARG A 111 -13.00 -1.25 9.04
CA ARG A 111 -12.38 -0.86 7.77
C ARG A 111 -11.65 -2.01 7.09
N PHE A 112 -11.00 -2.85 7.88
CA PHE A 112 -10.35 -4.08 7.43
C PHE A 112 -10.31 -5.10 8.56
N ALA A 113 -10.12 -6.37 8.22
CA ALA A 113 -10.06 -7.46 9.19
C ALA A 113 -8.70 -7.51 9.91
N GLU A 114 -8.65 -8.16 11.07
CA GLU A 114 -7.42 -8.32 11.87
C GLU A 114 -6.38 -9.21 11.21
N ASN A 115 -6.81 -10.20 10.42
CA ASN A 115 -5.95 -11.10 9.67
C ASN A 115 -5.58 -10.55 8.27
N SER A 116 -5.78 -9.25 8.05
CA SER A 116 -5.52 -8.61 6.76
C SER A 116 -4.09 -8.08 6.66
N LYS A 117 -3.59 -7.96 5.43
CA LYS A 117 -2.28 -7.34 5.17
C LYS A 117 -2.21 -5.89 5.66
N GLN A 118 -3.35 -5.19 5.69
CA GLN A 118 -3.47 -3.80 6.14
C GLN A 118 -3.27 -3.66 7.65
N PHE A 119 -3.83 -4.61 8.40
CA PHE A 119 -3.59 -4.69 9.84
C PHE A 119 -2.11 -4.90 10.12
N GLU A 120 -1.49 -5.89 9.45
CA GLU A 120 -0.07 -6.19 9.61
C GLU A 120 0.84 -5.02 9.17
N LEU A 121 0.48 -4.28 8.13
CA LEU A 121 1.22 -3.09 7.69
C LEU A 121 1.27 -2.01 8.78
N LEU A 122 0.13 -1.71 9.40
CA LEU A 122 0.07 -0.78 10.54
C LEU A 122 0.84 -1.30 11.75
N VAL A 123 0.76 -2.59 12.05
CA VAL A 123 1.51 -3.21 13.16
C VAL A 123 3.01 -3.04 12.92
N ARG A 124 3.51 -3.38 11.73
CA ARG A 124 4.92 -3.21 11.35
C ARG A 124 5.40 -1.76 11.49
N TRP A 125 4.59 -0.81 11.04
CA TRP A 125 4.90 0.62 11.22
C TRP A 125 5.03 1.00 12.70
N LEU A 126 4.10 0.55 13.54
CA LEU A 126 4.11 0.83 14.97
C LEU A 126 5.27 0.14 15.69
N GLU A 127 5.57 -1.12 15.34
CA GLU A 127 6.72 -1.88 15.87
C GLU A 127 8.06 -1.23 15.50
N GLY A 128 8.15 -0.61 14.31
CA GLY A 128 9.27 0.21 13.88
C GLY A 128 9.40 1.57 14.56
N GLY A 129 8.54 1.88 15.55
CA GLY A 129 8.55 3.17 16.23
C GLY A 129 7.81 4.28 15.48
N ALA A 130 6.88 3.90 14.59
CA ALA A 130 6.08 4.80 13.77
C ALA A 130 6.93 5.78 12.92
N PRO A 131 7.91 5.31 12.13
CA PRO A 131 8.82 6.22 11.43
C PRO A 131 8.09 7.05 10.35
N ARG A 132 8.61 8.26 10.15
CA ARG A 132 8.28 9.11 8.99
C ARG A 132 9.09 8.67 7.78
N THR A 133 8.58 8.95 6.59
CA THR A 133 9.34 8.78 5.35
C THR A 133 10.52 9.76 5.35
N PRO A 134 11.77 9.29 5.15
CA PRO A 134 12.93 10.17 5.04
C PRO A 134 12.77 11.22 3.93
N VAL A 135 13.36 12.40 4.13
CA VAL A 135 13.28 13.50 3.16
C VAL A 135 13.89 13.09 1.82
N ASP A 136 14.99 12.33 1.87
CA ASP A 136 15.75 11.77 0.74
C ASP A 136 15.19 10.45 0.20
N ALA A 137 14.08 9.92 0.77
CA ALA A 137 13.44 8.74 0.23
C ALA A 137 12.90 9.00 -1.20
N PRO A 138 13.02 8.03 -2.13
CA PRO A 138 12.51 8.15 -3.50
C PRO A 138 11.06 8.61 -3.53
N LYS A 139 10.72 9.54 -4.42
CA LYS A 139 9.36 10.08 -4.55
C LYS A 139 8.59 9.35 -5.63
N LEU A 140 7.32 9.07 -5.38
CA LEU A 140 6.43 8.51 -6.39
C LEU A 140 6.28 9.53 -7.54
N VAL A 141 6.75 9.16 -8.73
CA VAL A 141 6.67 10.01 -9.93
C VAL A 141 5.61 9.53 -10.92
N ARG A 142 5.27 8.23 -10.89
CA ARG A 142 4.29 7.67 -11.83
C ARG A 142 3.62 6.42 -11.28
N VAL A 143 2.33 6.27 -11.59
CA VAL A 143 1.58 5.02 -11.44
C VAL A 143 1.23 4.52 -12.84
N VAL A 144 1.63 3.28 -13.15
CA VAL A 144 1.38 2.64 -14.45
C VAL A 144 0.41 1.49 -14.23
N VAL A 145 -0.62 1.39 -15.07
CA VAL A 145 -1.61 0.31 -15.01
C VAL A 145 -1.57 -0.45 -16.34
N GLU A 146 -1.46 -1.77 -16.26
CA GLU A 146 -1.38 -2.66 -17.41
C GLU A 146 -2.53 -3.69 -17.44
N PRO A 147 -3.20 -3.89 -18.59
CA PRO A 147 -3.08 -3.07 -19.80
C PRO A 147 -3.64 -1.65 -19.59
N PRO A 148 -3.10 -0.62 -20.29
CA PRO A 148 -3.55 0.77 -20.12
C PRO A 148 -4.99 0.99 -20.59
N THR A 149 -5.47 0.17 -21.53
CA THR A 149 -6.86 0.18 -22.00
C THR A 149 -7.32 -1.26 -22.26
N LYS A 150 -8.54 -1.60 -21.81
CA LYS A 150 -9.18 -2.89 -22.10
C LYS A 150 -10.68 -2.69 -22.34
N SER A 151 -11.17 -3.14 -23.49
CA SER A 151 -12.63 -3.24 -23.74
C SER A 151 -13.16 -4.52 -23.10
N LEU A 152 -14.28 -4.40 -22.39
CA LEU A 152 -14.95 -5.49 -21.69
C LEU A 152 -16.42 -5.53 -22.10
N VAL A 153 -16.99 -6.73 -22.18
CA VAL A 153 -18.45 -6.91 -22.26
C VAL A 153 -19.06 -6.93 -20.86
N ALA A 154 -20.39 -6.72 -20.77
CA ALA A 154 -21.09 -6.74 -19.49
C ALA A 154 -20.83 -8.06 -18.73
N GLY A 155 -20.42 -7.94 -17.46
CA GLY A 155 -20.08 -9.09 -16.60
C GLY A 155 -18.67 -9.64 -16.77
N GLN A 156 -17.89 -9.16 -17.75
CA GLN A 156 -16.50 -9.59 -17.93
C GLN A 156 -15.58 -8.89 -16.92
N SER A 157 -14.68 -9.65 -16.31
CA SER A 157 -13.60 -9.13 -15.46
C SER A 157 -12.25 -9.24 -16.18
N SER A 158 -11.33 -8.34 -15.85
CA SER A 158 -9.93 -8.41 -16.28
C SER A 158 -9.03 -8.17 -15.09
N HIS A 159 -7.91 -8.91 -15.06
CA HIS A 159 -6.82 -8.59 -14.16
C HIS A 159 -6.10 -7.35 -14.68
N LEU A 160 -5.75 -6.45 -13.76
CA LEU A 160 -4.87 -5.32 -14.01
C LEU A 160 -3.63 -5.48 -13.14
N GLN A 161 -2.48 -5.13 -13.67
CA GLN A 161 -1.25 -4.96 -12.91
C GLN A 161 -1.03 -3.47 -12.68
N VAL A 162 -0.61 -3.09 -11.48
CA VAL A 162 -0.35 -1.70 -11.12
C VAL A 162 1.08 -1.60 -10.64
N PHE A 163 1.85 -0.75 -11.29
CA PHE A 163 3.24 -0.45 -10.98
C PHE A 163 3.35 0.98 -10.48
N ALA A 164 4.31 1.21 -9.59
CA ALA A 164 4.66 2.52 -9.08
C ALA A 164 6.13 2.78 -9.39
N GLU A 165 6.43 3.93 -9.97
CA GLU A 165 7.79 4.36 -10.29
C GLU A 165 8.21 5.46 -9.32
N TYR A 166 9.42 5.32 -8.80
CA TYR A 166 10.01 6.23 -7.83
C TYR A 166 11.35 6.77 -8.36
N SER A 167 11.69 8.02 -8.02
CA SER A 167 12.98 8.66 -8.34
C SER A 167 13.51 9.49 -7.19
#